data_AF-A0A0D3E7W0-F1
#
_entry.id   AF-A0A0D3E7W0-F1
#
_cell.length_a   1.000
_cell.length_b   1.000
_cell.length_c   1.000
_cell.angle_alpha   90.00
_cell.angle_beta   90.00
_cell.angle_gamma   90.00
#
_symmetry.space_group_name_H-M   'P 1'
#
loop_
_entity.id
_entity.type
_entity.pdbx_description
1 polymer ?
#
loop_
_entity_poly.entity_id
_entity_poly.type
_entity_poly.pdbx_seq_one_letter_code
_entity_poly.pdbx_strand_id
1 'polypeptide(L)'
;MPEVPFSGNTVESSLQDKSCNIHSLTSSSTDDKSSILLVSVQLHVSPERSNIVLRLLICQDIITKRVIIMDSIQSRNFRGRLSPDETLAAKLETSSEKKAATTSRVNLDYYPSGSVIDGLSASLLSRCQVKNIRCSLVVSWPEFGPSVIRFVGALLKSIVPSLDVGSVNKDLEKYSSRKDAWIESDLYT
;
A
#
# COMPACT_ATOMS: atom_id res chain seq x y z
N MET A 1 -9.16 -24.11 8.95
CA MET A 1 -9.32 -23.00 7.97
C MET A 1 -10.71 -23.15 7.38
N PRO A 2 -11.62 -22.18 7.50
CA PRO A 2 -12.75 -22.15 6.58
C PRO A 2 -12.19 -21.74 5.22
N GLU A 3 -12.31 -22.64 4.25
CA GLU A 3 -11.97 -22.38 2.86
C GLU A 3 -12.93 -21.32 2.34
N VAL A 4 -12.41 -20.13 2.02
CA VAL A 4 -13.22 -19.13 1.31
C VAL A 4 -13.35 -19.68 -0.12
N PRO A 5 -14.57 -20.00 -0.58
CA PRO A 5 -14.72 -20.58 -1.89
C PRO A 5 -14.24 -19.57 -2.95
N PHE A 6 -13.40 -20.02 -3.88
CA PHE A 6 -12.95 -19.21 -5.03
C PHE A 6 -14.07 -18.98 -6.04
N SER A 7 -15.26 -19.55 -5.83
CA SER A 7 -16.45 -19.31 -6.65
C SER A 7 -16.86 -17.85 -6.54
N GLY A 8 -16.74 -17.10 -7.64
CA GLY A 8 -17.14 -15.70 -7.73
C GLY A 8 -16.01 -14.73 -8.08
N ASN A 9 -14.75 -15.18 -8.12
CA ASN A 9 -13.67 -14.35 -8.65
C ASN A 9 -13.63 -14.44 -10.18
N THR A 10 -13.43 -13.31 -10.86
CA THR A 10 -13.25 -13.28 -12.32
C THR A 10 -11.83 -13.73 -12.71
N VAL A 11 -11.68 -14.26 -13.94
CA VAL A 11 -10.34 -14.62 -14.48
C VAL A 11 -9.49 -13.36 -14.70
N GLU A 12 -10.14 -12.27 -15.11
CA GLU A 12 -9.54 -10.94 -15.14
C GLU A 12 -9.62 -10.31 -13.74
N SER A 13 -8.62 -9.53 -13.36
CA SER A 13 -8.58 -8.88 -12.04
C SER A 13 -9.74 -7.90 -11.89
N SER A 14 -10.72 -8.22 -11.04
CA SER A 14 -11.79 -7.31 -10.67
C SER A 14 -11.53 -6.70 -9.30
N LEU A 15 -12.02 -5.48 -9.06
CA LEU A 15 -11.95 -4.83 -7.74
C LEU A 15 -12.90 -5.47 -6.72
N GLN A 16 -13.78 -6.37 -7.15
CA GLN A 16 -14.71 -7.10 -6.29
C GLN A 16 -14.14 -8.46 -5.85
N ASP A 17 -13.06 -8.90 -6.48
CA ASP A 17 -12.43 -10.18 -6.18
C ASP A 17 -11.75 -10.10 -4.81
N LYS A 18 -11.91 -11.17 -4.01
CA LYS A 18 -11.23 -11.30 -2.71
C LYS A 18 -9.84 -11.90 -2.91
N SER A 19 -9.03 -11.28 -3.76
CA SER A 19 -7.76 -11.82 -4.22
C SER A 19 -6.57 -10.93 -3.89
N CYS A 20 -5.38 -11.51 -4.03
CA CYS A 20 -4.10 -10.83 -3.98
C CYS A 20 -3.45 -11.03 -5.34
N ASN A 21 -3.38 -9.97 -6.13
CA ASN A 21 -2.87 -10.01 -7.51
C ASN A 21 -1.40 -9.62 -7.53
N ILE A 22 -0.57 -10.44 -8.15
CA ILE A 22 0.88 -10.20 -8.28
C ILE A 22 1.18 -10.01 -9.76
N HIS A 23 1.63 -8.81 -10.12
CA HIS A 23 2.01 -8.45 -11.48
C HIS A 23 3.53 -8.27 -11.55
N SER A 24 4.14 -8.82 -12.59
CA SER A 24 5.56 -8.62 -12.88
C SER A 24 5.71 -7.61 -14.01
N LEU A 25 6.50 -6.57 -13.77
CA LEU A 25 6.91 -5.62 -14.79
C LEU A 25 8.36 -5.90 -15.17
N THR A 26 8.54 -6.37 -16.39
CA THR A 26 9.86 -6.51 -17.03
C THR A 26 10.23 -5.19 -17.67
N SER A 27 11.27 -4.51 -17.15
CA SER A 27 11.84 -3.34 -17.83
C SER A 27 12.51 -3.79 -19.13
N SER A 28 12.12 -3.22 -20.26
CA SER A 28 12.66 -3.56 -21.59
C SER A 28 14.04 -2.93 -21.88
N SER A 29 14.67 -2.27 -20.90
CA SER A 29 16.01 -1.69 -21.05
C SER A 29 17.09 -2.75 -20.84
N THR A 30 17.89 -2.96 -21.87
CA THR A 30 18.84 -4.05 -22.13
C THR A 30 20.02 -4.26 -21.17
N ASP A 31 20.05 -3.70 -19.94
CA ASP A 31 21.25 -3.89 -19.11
C ASP A 31 21.09 -3.88 -17.58
N ASP A 32 19.89 -4.07 -17.02
CA ASP A 32 19.79 -4.37 -15.59
C ASP A 32 18.60 -5.26 -15.22
N LYS A 33 18.90 -6.37 -14.53
CA LYS A 33 18.00 -7.43 -14.06
C LYS A 33 17.07 -7.00 -12.92
N SER A 34 16.56 -5.77 -12.93
CA SER A 34 15.62 -5.30 -11.90
C SER A 34 14.18 -5.54 -12.36
N SER A 35 13.65 -6.72 -12.04
CA SER A 35 12.21 -7.00 -12.17
C SER A 35 11.46 -6.27 -11.05
N ILE A 36 10.41 -5.53 -11.41
CA ILE A 36 9.54 -4.86 -10.44
C ILE A 36 8.30 -5.73 -10.27
N LEU A 37 7.99 -6.09 -9.03
CA LEU A 37 6.77 -6.80 -8.69
C LEU A 37 5.77 -5.81 -8.08
N LEU A 38 4.59 -5.73 -8.66
CA LEU A 38 3.46 -4.99 -8.12
C LEU A 38 2.51 -6.00 -7.47
N VAL A 39 2.33 -5.87 -6.15
CA VAL A 39 1.40 -6.69 -5.39
C VAL A 39 0.22 -5.82 -4.99
N SER A 40 -0.99 -6.23 -5.39
CA SER A 40 -2.24 -5.57 -5.04
C SER A 40 -3.06 -6.49 -4.14
N VAL A 41 -3.27 -6.08 -2.90
CA VAL A 41 -4.09 -6.81 -1.93
C VAL A 41 -5.45 -6.12 -1.89
N GLN A 42 -6.45 -6.70 -2.56
CA GLN A 42 -7.77 -6.07 -2.72
C GLN A 42 -8.69 -6.29 -1.51
N LEU A 43 -8.46 -7.38 -0.76
CA LEU A 43 -9.20 -7.68 0.46
C LEU A 43 -8.46 -7.16 1.69
N HIS A 44 -9.19 -6.47 2.58
CA HIS A 44 -8.65 -6.09 3.88
C HIS A 44 -8.18 -7.32 4.66
N VAL A 45 -6.88 -7.34 5.01
CA VAL A 45 -6.28 -8.39 5.83
C VAL A 45 -6.26 -7.93 7.27
N SER A 46 -7.00 -8.63 8.13
CA SER A 46 -7.03 -8.30 9.56
C SER A 46 -5.63 -8.44 10.19
N PRO A 47 -5.33 -7.70 11.27
CA PRO A 47 -4.03 -7.78 11.95
C PRO A 47 -3.64 -9.21 12.37
N GLU A 48 -4.61 -10.03 12.79
CA GLU A 48 -4.37 -11.41 13.25
C GLU A 48 -3.90 -12.32 12.11
N ARG A 49 -4.29 -12.02 10.87
CA ARG A 49 -3.95 -12.80 9.67
C ARG A 49 -2.78 -12.22 8.89
N SER A 50 -2.35 -11.01 9.23
CA SER A 50 -1.30 -10.27 8.52
C SER A 50 0.01 -11.03 8.48
N ASN A 51 0.38 -11.73 9.56
CA ASN A 51 1.62 -12.52 9.60
C ASN A 51 1.59 -13.73 8.63
N ILE A 52 0.42 -14.31 8.38
CA ILE A 52 0.30 -15.43 7.43
C ILE A 52 0.50 -14.93 6.00
N VAL A 53 -0.17 -13.82 5.64
CA VAL A 53 -0.03 -13.21 4.31
C VAL A 53 1.39 -12.71 4.08
N LEU A 54 2.00 -12.07 5.07
CA LEU A 54 3.40 -11.67 5.07
C LEU A 54 4.35 -12.82 4.73
N ARG A 55 4.12 -14.01 5.32
CA ARG A 55 4.98 -15.16 5.08
C ARG A 55 4.96 -15.59 3.61
N LEU A 56 3.78 -15.56 2.99
CA LEU A 56 3.63 -15.86 1.57
C LEU A 56 4.32 -14.82 0.68
N LEU A 57 4.24 -13.53 1.04
CA LEU A 57 4.75 -12.45 0.19
C LEU A 57 6.26 -12.21 0.28
N ILE A 58 6.88 -12.29 1.47
CA ILE A 58 8.29 -11.86 1.65
C ILE A 58 9.16 -12.91 2.38
N CYS A 59 8.58 -14.00 2.90
CA CYS A 59 9.38 -14.97 3.67
C CYS A 59 9.77 -16.25 2.93
N GLN A 60 9.11 -16.59 1.82
CA GLN A 60 9.35 -17.85 1.09
C GLN A 60 10.01 -17.58 -0.26
N ASP A 61 9.23 -17.36 -1.30
CA ASP A 61 9.73 -17.49 -2.67
C ASP A 61 10.12 -16.15 -3.32
N ILE A 62 9.61 -15.03 -2.81
CA ILE A 62 9.85 -13.70 -3.36
C ILE A 62 11.02 -13.04 -2.62
N ILE A 63 12.20 -13.07 -3.24
CA ILE A 63 13.41 -12.42 -2.72
C ILE A 63 13.47 -10.99 -3.26
N THR A 64 13.21 -10.01 -2.40
CA THR A 64 13.25 -8.58 -2.76
C THR A 64 14.47 -7.88 -2.15
N LYS A 65 15.08 -6.98 -2.92
CA LYS A 65 16.15 -6.10 -2.41
C LYS A 65 15.58 -4.85 -1.72
N ARG A 66 14.45 -4.37 -2.22
CA ARG A 66 13.76 -3.17 -1.74
C ARG A 66 12.25 -3.35 -1.87
N VAL A 67 11.49 -2.83 -0.91
CA VAL A 67 10.03 -2.92 -0.83
C VAL A 67 9.45 -1.53 -0.60
N ILE A 68 8.45 -1.14 -1.38
CA ILE A 68 7.68 0.08 -1.15
C ILE A 68 6.25 -0.34 -0.88
N ILE A 69 5.74 0.03 0.30
CA ILE A 69 4.39 -0.28 0.74
C ILE A 69 3.60 1.01 0.66
N MET A 70 2.42 0.97 0.06
CA MET A 70 1.47 2.08 0.06
C MET A 70 0.23 1.65 0.82
N ASP A 71 -0.18 2.46 1.77
CA ASP A 71 -1.36 2.22 2.59
C ASP A 71 -2.06 3.55 2.90
N SER A 72 -3.18 3.47 3.60
CA SER A 72 -3.94 4.62 4.09
C SER A 72 -3.79 4.79 5.60
N ILE A 73 -3.93 6.04 6.05
CA ILE A 73 -4.01 6.35 7.47
C ILE A 73 -5.42 6.00 7.95
N GLN A 74 -5.53 5.13 8.94
CA GLN A 74 -6.79 4.90 9.64
C GLN A 74 -6.95 5.98 10.72
N SER A 75 -8.04 6.75 10.65
CA SER A 75 -8.31 7.86 11.58
C SER A 75 -8.21 7.45 13.05
N ARG A 76 -8.69 6.24 13.40
CA ARG A 76 -8.62 5.66 14.75
C ARG A 76 -7.20 5.50 15.31
N ASN A 77 -6.20 5.37 14.44
CA ASN A 77 -4.81 5.07 14.84
C ASN A 77 -3.89 6.31 14.72
N PHE A 78 -4.41 7.43 14.23
CA PHE A 78 -3.67 8.68 14.10
C PHE A 78 -3.86 9.59 15.31
N ARG A 79 -2.76 9.96 15.97
CA ARG A 79 -2.80 10.96 17.04
C ARG A 79 -2.62 12.35 16.45
N GLY A 80 -3.73 13.06 16.31
CA GLY A 80 -3.75 14.43 15.82
C GLY A 80 -5.12 14.77 15.24
N ARG A 81 -5.17 15.86 14.46
CA ARG A 81 -6.36 16.20 13.67
C ARG A 81 -6.09 15.82 12.23
N LEU A 82 -7.03 15.08 11.65
CA LEU A 82 -7.06 14.76 10.23
C LEU A 82 -8.32 15.39 9.66
N SER A 83 -8.16 16.46 8.88
CA SER A 83 -9.28 17.03 8.13
C SER A 83 -9.54 16.15 6.90
N PRO A 84 -10.80 15.78 6.59
CA PRO A 84 -11.11 15.05 5.36
C PRO A 84 -10.83 15.88 4.09
N ASP A 85 -10.81 17.21 4.22
CA ASP A 85 -10.55 18.13 3.12
C ASP A 85 -9.04 18.31 2.84
N GLU A 86 -8.19 17.89 3.78
CA GLU A 86 -6.74 17.98 3.65
C GLU A 86 -6.16 16.66 3.18
N THR A 87 -5.27 16.74 2.18
CA THR A 87 -4.51 15.58 1.71
C THR A 87 -3.16 15.56 2.38
N LEU A 88 -2.89 14.50 3.12
CA LEU A 88 -1.64 14.30 3.84
C LEU A 88 -0.98 13.01 3.36
N ALA A 89 0.33 13.03 3.26
CA ALA A 89 1.11 11.83 3.00
C ALA A 89 2.37 11.86 3.85
N ALA A 90 2.68 10.72 4.47
CA ALA A 90 3.81 10.60 5.36
C ALA A 90 4.46 9.22 5.20
N LYS A 91 5.69 9.09 5.69
CA LYS A 91 6.47 7.86 5.53
C LYS A 91 6.99 7.28 6.84
N LEU A 92 7.14 5.97 6.84
CA LEU A 92 8.00 5.22 7.77
C LEU A 92 9.03 4.45 6.95
N GLU A 93 10.25 4.35 7.46
CA GLU A 93 11.33 3.67 6.74
C GLU A 93 12.11 2.78 7.70
N THR A 94 12.58 1.66 7.16
CA THR A 94 13.55 0.80 7.84
C THR A 94 14.89 1.52 8.04
N SER A 95 15.67 1.09 9.03
CA SER A 95 17.00 1.66 9.27
C SER A 95 17.95 1.48 8.09
N SER A 96 17.80 0.39 7.33
CA SER A 96 18.59 0.08 6.14
C SER A 96 18.28 1.05 4.99
N GLU A 97 17.01 1.39 4.80
CA GLU A 97 16.55 2.39 3.84
C GLU A 97 17.01 3.80 4.25
N LYS A 98 16.85 4.16 5.53
CA LYS A 98 17.30 5.48 6.05
C LYS A 98 18.81 5.70 5.88
N LYS A 99 19.63 4.66 6.05
CA LYS A 99 21.09 4.75 5.83
C LYS A 99 21.44 4.93 4.35
N ALA A 100 20.57 4.51 3.44
CA ALA A 100 20.74 4.64 1.99
C ALA A 100 20.14 5.95 1.45
N ALA A 101 19.94 6.98 2.30
CA ALA A 101 19.17 8.21 2.05
C ALA A 101 19.47 8.94 0.73
N THR A 102 20.69 8.84 0.20
CA THR A 102 21.04 9.36 -1.14
C THR A 102 20.24 8.72 -2.28
N THR A 103 19.51 7.62 -2.03
CA THR A 103 18.69 6.89 -2.99
C THR A 103 17.23 6.70 -2.56
N SER A 104 16.78 7.41 -1.51
CA SER A 104 15.36 7.35 -1.12
C SER A 104 14.50 7.87 -2.26
N ARG A 105 13.61 7.02 -2.77
CA ARG A 105 12.69 7.37 -3.87
C ARG A 105 11.45 8.11 -3.37
N VAL A 106 11.31 8.24 -2.05
CA VAL A 106 10.12 8.78 -1.39
C VAL A 106 10.52 10.02 -0.59
N ASN A 107 10.29 11.19 -1.17
CA ASN A 107 10.48 12.48 -0.52
C ASN A 107 9.19 12.93 0.16
N LEU A 108 8.96 12.45 1.40
CA LEU A 108 7.81 12.76 2.24
C LEU A 108 8.26 12.98 3.68
N ASP A 109 7.45 13.69 4.45
CA ASP A 109 7.66 13.86 5.88
C ASP A 109 7.47 12.54 6.64
N TYR A 110 8.17 12.39 7.76
CA TYR A 110 8.03 11.21 8.59
C TYR A 110 6.67 11.17 9.28
N TYR A 111 6.11 9.96 9.41
CA TYR A 111 4.85 9.74 10.12
C TYR A 111 4.97 10.21 11.57
N PRO A 112 3.97 10.97 12.08
CA PRO A 112 4.10 11.66 13.35
C PRO A 112 4.25 10.69 14.52
N SER A 113 5.10 11.07 15.46
CA SER A 113 5.30 10.31 16.70
C SER A 113 4.01 10.21 17.49
N GLY A 114 3.75 9.03 18.08
CA GLY A 114 2.56 8.77 18.90
C GLY A 114 1.37 8.24 18.10
N SER A 115 1.39 8.34 16.78
CA SER A 115 0.48 7.62 15.89
C SER A 115 0.93 6.18 15.71
N VAL A 116 -0.02 5.29 15.45
CA VAL A 116 0.21 3.85 15.27
C VAL A 116 -0.17 3.44 13.85
N ILE A 117 0.52 2.44 13.32
CA ILE A 117 0.13 1.72 12.11
C ILE A 117 0.06 0.24 12.49
N ASP A 118 -1.01 -0.43 12.08
CA ASP A 118 -1.28 -1.83 12.33
C ASP A 118 -1.52 -2.60 11.01
N GLY A 119 -1.90 -3.88 11.13
CA GLY A 119 -2.24 -4.70 9.97
C GLY A 119 -1.05 -5.18 9.12
N LEU A 120 -1.33 -5.37 7.83
CA LEU A 120 -0.40 -5.99 6.90
C LEU A 120 0.80 -5.10 6.59
N SER A 121 0.59 -3.79 6.41
CA SER A 121 1.64 -2.82 6.13
C SER A 121 2.66 -2.73 7.27
N ALA A 122 2.18 -2.66 8.52
CA ALA A 122 3.03 -2.69 9.71
C ALA A 122 3.80 -4.02 9.82
N SER A 123 3.14 -5.14 9.54
CA SER A 123 3.76 -6.47 9.56
C SER A 123 4.87 -6.61 8.50
N LEU A 124 4.63 -6.12 7.29
CA LEU A 124 5.61 -6.08 6.19
C LEU A 124 6.81 -5.20 6.56
N LEU A 125 6.58 -3.99 7.03
CA LEU A 125 7.64 -3.05 7.43
C LEU A 125 8.52 -3.63 8.55
N SER A 126 7.88 -4.18 9.60
CA SER A 126 8.57 -4.82 10.73
C SER A 126 9.42 -6.01 10.27
N ARG A 127 8.89 -6.84 9.35
CA ARG A 127 9.64 -7.96 8.82
C ARG A 127 10.83 -7.53 7.98
N CYS A 128 10.67 -6.51 7.13
CA CYS A 128 11.77 -5.93 6.37
C CYS A 128 12.85 -5.38 7.32
N GLN A 129 12.46 -4.73 8.41
CA GLN A 129 13.39 -4.24 9.43
C GLN A 129 14.21 -5.39 10.03
N VAL A 130 13.57 -6.47 10.49
CA VAL A 130 14.25 -7.65 11.07
C VAL A 130 15.14 -8.36 10.06
N LYS A 131 14.74 -8.40 8.79
CA LYS A 131 15.50 -9.04 7.70
C LYS A 131 16.55 -8.11 7.07
N ASN A 132 16.71 -6.90 7.56
CA ASN A 132 17.59 -5.88 6.97
C ASN A 132 17.30 -5.61 5.47
N ILE A 133 16.05 -5.78 5.06
CA ILE A 133 15.57 -5.45 3.71
C ILE A 133 15.23 -3.97 3.70
N ARG A 134 15.61 -3.28 2.62
CA ARG A 134 15.30 -1.86 2.43
C ARG A 134 13.79 -1.69 2.21
N CYS A 135 13.11 -1.00 3.11
CA CYS A 135 11.69 -0.78 2.99
C CYS A 135 11.26 0.63 3.41
N SER A 136 10.35 1.20 2.61
CA SER A 136 9.60 2.43 2.88
C SER A 136 8.11 2.11 2.87
N LEU A 137 7.41 2.51 3.92
CA LEU A 137 5.96 2.55 4.00
C LEU A 137 5.51 3.98 3.80
N VAL A 138 4.63 4.20 2.82
CA VAL A 138 3.96 5.47 2.56
C VAL A 138 2.51 5.33 2.95
N VAL A 139 2.05 6.22 3.81
CA VAL A 139 0.65 6.31 4.22
C VAL A 139 0.06 7.63 3.78
N SER A 140 -1.19 7.58 3.33
CA SER A 140 -1.93 8.75 2.84
C SER A 140 -3.27 8.92 3.55
N TRP A 141 -3.73 10.16 3.63
CA TRP A 141 -5.04 10.56 4.13
C TRP A 141 -5.69 11.55 3.17
N PRO A 142 -7.02 11.49 2.95
CA PRO A 142 -7.95 10.46 3.41
C PRO A 142 -7.67 9.07 2.81
N GLU A 143 -8.37 8.03 3.28
CA GLU A 143 -8.23 6.66 2.73
C GLU A 143 -8.55 6.61 1.23
N PHE A 144 -9.51 7.42 0.81
CA PHE A 144 -9.93 7.52 -0.57
C PHE A 144 -10.20 8.98 -0.94
N GLY A 145 -9.83 9.39 -2.14
CA GLY A 145 -10.16 10.70 -2.69
C GLY A 145 -9.38 11.04 -3.96
N PRO A 146 -9.87 12.01 -4.77
CA PRO A 146 -9.21 12.42 -6.01
C PRO A 146 -7.75 12.84 -5.85
N SER A 147 -7.48 13.59 -4.79
CA SER A 147 -6.14 14.09 -4.45
C SER A 147 -5.18 12.96 -4.08
N VAL A 148 -5.64 12.00 -3.28
CA VAL A 148 -4.87 10.82 -2.84
C VAL A 148 -4.55 9.93 -4.03
N ILE A 149 -5.50 9.70 -4.92
CA ILE A 149 -5.28 8.88 -6.11
C ILE A 149 -4.27 9.53 -7.05
N ARG A 150 -4.37 10.85 -7.27
CA ARG A 150 -3.37 11.60 -8.03
C ARG A 150 -1.98 11.51 -7.39
N PHE A 151 -1.91 11.57 -6.06
CA PHE A 151 -0.67 11.42 -5.32
C PHE A 151 -0.06 10.02 -5.48
N VAL A 152 -0.84 8.96 -5.23
CA VAL A 152 -0.42 7.56 -5.40
C VAL A 152 0.02 7.31 -6.84
N GLY A 153 -0.72 7.85 -7.81
CA GLY A 153 -0.38 7.74 -9.22
C GLY A 153 0.95 8.41 -9.58
N ALA A 154 1.19 9.63 -9.09
CA ALA A 154 2.46 10.33 -9.28
C ALA A 154 3.63 9.59 -8.61
N LEU A 155 3.42 9.04 -7.41
CA LEU A 155 4.41 8.26 -6.68
C LEU A 155 4.74 6.95 -7.42
N LEU A 156 3.72 6.24 -7.93
CA LEU A 156 3.92 5.05 -8.73
C LEU A 156 4.72 5.34 -10.00
N LYS A 157 4.43 6.45 -10.68
CA LYS A 157 5.16 6.88 -11.88
C LYS A 157 6.62 7.26 -11.57
N SER A 158 6.91 7.80 -10.39
CA SER A 158 8.30 8.11 -10.00
C SER A 158 9.11 6.85 -9.67
N ILE A 159 8.46 5.82 -9.13
CA ILE A 159 9.08 4.52 -8.81
C ILE A 159 9.22 3.65 -10.06
N VAL A 160 8.20 3.67 -10.92
CA VAL A 160 8.05 2.87 -12.14
C VAL A 160 7.73 3.79 -13.32
N PRO A 161 8.76 4.38 -13.97
CA PRO A 161 8.55 5.37 -15.04
C PRO A 161 7.78 4.85 -16.25
N SER A 162 7.82 3.54 -16.49
CA SER A 162 7.12 2.88 -17.60
C SER A 162 5.63 2.64 -17.35
N LEU A 163 5.13 2.93 -16.14
CA LEU A 163 3.72 2.74 -15.81
C LEU A 163 2.88 3.89 -16.39
N ASP A 164 1.96 3.57 -17.30
CA ASP A 164 0.97 4.54 -17.79
C ASP A 164 -0.16 4.71 -16.76
N VAL A 165 -0.04 5.76 -15.96
CA VAL A 165 -1.05 6.14 -14.95
C VAL A 165 -2.09 7.11 -15.53
N GLY A 166 -1.98 7.50 -16.81
CA GLY A 166 -2.83 8.51 -17.45
C GLY A 166 -4.32 8.16 -17.48
N SER A 167 -4.66 6.86 -17.45
CA SER A 167 -6.06 6.39 -17.48
C SER A 167 -6.81 6.56 -16.15
N VAL A 168 -6.12 6.77 -15.04
CA VAL A 168 -6.73 6.78 -13.70
C VAL A 168 -7.72 7.95 -13.51
N ASN A 169 -7.50 9.08 -14.20
CA ASN A 169 -8.36 10.26 -14.08
C ASN A 169 -9.78 10.04 -14.62
N LYS A 170 -9.99 9.17 -15.61
CA LYS A 170 -11.33 8.93 -16.19
C LYS A 170 -12.22 8.11 -15.27
N ASP A 171 -11.64 7.18 -14.52
CA ASP A 171 -12.38 6.37 -13.55
C ASP A 171 -12.53 7.07 -12.19
N LEU A 172 -11.74 8.11 -11.93
CA LEU A 172 -11.74 8.87 -10.68
C LEU A 172 -13.13 9.44 -10.32
N GLU A 173 -13.84 9.97 -11.31
CA GLU A 173 -15.22 10.47 -11.18
C GLU A 173 -16.20 9.37 -10.71
N LYS A 174 -15.98 8.13 -11.14
CA LYS A 174 -16.81 6.98 -10.74
C LYS A 174 -16.59 6.60 -9.28
N TYR A 175 -15.38 6.82 -8.77
CA TYR A 175 -15.03 6.46 -7.39
C TYR A 175 -15.30 7.60 -6.38
N SER A 176 -15.27 8.87 -6.80
CA SER A 176 -15.79 10.00 -6.00
C SER A 176 -17.27 9.81 -5.58
N SER A 177 -18.02 9.00 -6.33
CA SER A 177 -19.41 8.64 -6.06
C SER A 177 -19.61 7.43 -5.14
N ARG A 178 -18.56 6.70 -4.70
CA ARG A 178 -18.69 5.75 -3.57
C ARG A 178 -18.74 6.52 -2.25
N LYS A 179 -19.77 7.35 -2.16
CA LYS A 179 -20.29 7.94 -0.94
C LYS A 179 -20.73 6.83 0.01
N ASP A 180 -20.31 6.98 1.26
CA ASP A 180 -21.12 6.67 2.42
C ASP A 180 -21.49 5.20 2.68
N ALA A 181 -20.50 4.29 2.67
CA ALA A 181 -20.59 3.15 3.59
C ALA A 181 -19.99 3.59 4.94
N TRP A 182 -20.71 4.47 5.63
CA TRP A 182 -20.44 4.78 7.03
C TRP A 182 -20.43 3.45 7.76
N ILE A 183 -19.27 3.06 8.30
CA ILE A 183 -19.27 2.18 9.45
C ILE A 183 -19.81 3.06 10.58
N GLU A 184 -21.13 3.10 10.71
CA GLU A 184 -21.79 3.46 11.97
C GLU A 184 -21.26 2.48 13.02
N SER A 185 -20.19 2.89 13.70
CA SER A 185 -19.80 2.31 14.96
C SER A 185 -20.72 2.92 16.02
N ASP A 186 -21.97 2.44 16.07
CA ASP A 186 -22.83 2.60 17.24
C ASP A 186 -22.21 1.79 18.38
N LEU A 187 -21.23 2.41 19.05
CA LEU A 187 -20.65 1.91 20.29
C LEU A 187 -20.74 2.98 21.37
N TYR A 188 -21.82 3.77 21.38
CA TYR A 188 -22.36 4.41 22.58
C TYR A 188 -23.85 4.75 22.36
N THR A 189 -24.71 3.81 22.72
CA THR A 189 -26.03 4.06 23.33
C THR A 189 -26.19 3.12 24.50
#